data_AF-A0A1R4GZP5-F1
#
_entry.id   AF-A0A1R4GZP5-F1
#
_cell.length_a   1.000
_cell.length_b   1.000
_cell.length_c   1.000
_cell.angle_alpha   90.00
_cell.angle_beta   90.00
_cell.angle_gamma   90.00
#
_symmetry.space_group_name_H-M   'P 1'
#
loop_
_entity.id
_entity.type
_entity.pdbx_description
1 polymer ?
#
loop_
_entity_poly.entity_id
_entity_poly.type
_entity_poly.pdbx_seq_one_letter_code
_entity_poly.pdbx_strand_id
1 'polypeptide(L)'
;MTKYCFCAAVVYLIFVIYGSLVPLDYQSIPWQQARDKFHNIPYLALGIESRADWIANIVLYMPLAFLWTMLLGNMRSVGLRVVWAIIVLSSCVALAVVIEFCQLYFPPRTVSINDLIAEAIGTVMGLLLAATLGKHWVKLINNLALSALPSSQMLIVLYLSSYLAVSFFPFDFVTSFAELDIKLAGSQDDIFMSLDICQHNAVRCVVKIIVEILILMPVGALFYNLPHVAHKLALAILVGFFLGIFSELIQLFLYSGIGQGISILTRMLGMGLGVRAAQWLEQQDWLHWQKRLKPMILMLLLPYVLLVFVINGGMEGAWLSVDLAYAKLAETRFMPFFYFYYTTETIALLSVISNLGLYIPIGCAYCLWYTPKAISWIWVGMGAVVLAIMVETEKLFLANKHPDPTDLGIAFVAAATSYVLMNKALHWQQQDTLSLTLKQRF
;
A
#
# COMPACT_ATOMS: atom_id res chain seq x y z
N MET A 1 -5.63 8.71 -22.94
CA MET A 1 -5.24 7.48 -22.21
C MET A 1 -3.73 7.26 -22.24
N THR A 2 -3.09 7.26 -23.41
CA THR A 2 -1.63 7.11 -23.57
C THR A 2 -0.81 8.10 -22.74
N LYS A 3 -1.23 9.36 -22.59
CA LYS A 3 -0.50 10.36 -21.79
C LYS A 3 -0.37 9.97 -20.30
N TYR A 4 -1.46 9.60 -19.63
CA TYR A 4 -1.40 9.21 -18.22
C TYR A 4 -0.68 7.88 -18.00
N CYS A 5 -0.89 6.89 -18.87
CA CYS A 5 -0.15 5.63 -18.82
C CYS A 5 1.34 5.84 -19.08
N PHE A 6 1.71 6.74 -20.00
CA PHE A 6 3.10 7.10 -20.26
C PHE A 6 3.74 7.80 -19.08
N CYS A 7 3.09 8.82 -18.51
CA CYS A 7 3.58 9.46 -17.30
C CYS A 7 3.76 8.45 -16.16
N ALA A 8 2.79 7.55 -15.96
CA ALA A 8 2.90 6.49 -14.96
C ALA A 8 4.08 5.54 -15.25
N ALA A 9 4.26 5.11 -16.50
CA ALA A 9 5.37 4.24 -16.90
C ALA A 9 6.74 4.91 -16.69
N VAL A 10 6.87 6.21 -16.99
CA VAL A 10 8.10 6.98 -16.80
C VAL A 10 8.37 7.21 -15.31
N VAL A 11 7.38 7.63 -14.53
CA VAL A 11 7.51 7.80 -13.07
C VAL A 11 7.91 6.47 -12.43
N TYR A 12 7.31 5.37 -12.86
CA TYR A 12 7.63 4.04 -12.35
C TYR A 12 9.03 3.58 -12.76
N LEU A 13 9.46 3.86 -14.00
CA LEU A 13 10.84 3.60 -14.44
C LEU A 13 11.86 4.37 -13.57
N ILE A 14 11.60 5.65 -13.29
CA ILE A 14 12.44 6.46 -12.40
C ILE A 14 12.45 5.86 -10.99
N PHE A 15 11.29 5.42 -10.50
CA PHE A 15 11.18 4.75 -9.20
C PHE A 15 12.00 3.46 -9.14
N VAL A 16 11.96 2.61 -10.17
CA VAL A 16 12.78 1.38 -10.24
C VAL A 16 14.27 1.74 -10.23
N ILE A 17 14.72 2.64 -11.09
CA ILE A 17 16.14 3.06 -11.14
C ILE A 17 16.60 3.64 -9.80
N TYR A 18 15.81 4.55 -9.22
CA TYR A 18 16.14 5.17 -7.95
C TYR A 18 16.14 4.16 -6.81
N GLY A 19 15.07 3.38 -6.65
CA GLY A 19 14.88 2.41 -5.57
C GLY A 19 15.96 1.32 -5.56
N SER A 20 16.43 0.91 -6.74
CA SER A 20 17.52 -0.06 -6.87
C SER A 20 18.91 0.52 -6.61
N LEU A 21 19.08 1.85 -6.57
CA LEU A 21 20.39 2.50 -6.38
C LEU A 21 20.55 3.19 -5.01
N VAL A 22 19.46 3.50 -4.30
CA VAL A 22 19.49 3.93 -2.89
C VAL A 22 20.34 2.94 -2.08
N PRO A 23 21.26 3.33 -1.18
CA PRO A 23 21.43 4.65 -0.57
C PRO A 23 22.23 5.68 -1.40
N LEU A 24 22.59 5.38 -2.65
CA LEU A 24 23.38 6.26 -3.53
C LEU A 24 24.77 6.64 -2.96
N ASP A 25 25.34 5.78 -2.11
CA ASP A 25 26.70 5.92 -1.57
C ASP A 25 27.74 5.50 -2.62
N TYR A 26 27.98 6.38 -3.61
CA TYR A 26 28.87 6.08 -4.73
C TYR A 26 30.32 5.89 -4.28
N GLN A 27 30.91 4.76 -4.68
CA GLN A 27 32.33 4.45 -4.54
C GLN A 27 32.90 4.08 -5.91
N SER A 28 33.89 4.85 -6.34
CA SER A 28 34.54 4.61 -7.63
C SER A 28 35.38 3.33 -7.58
N ILE A 29 35.07 2.38 -8.46
CA ILE A 29 35.92 1.22 -8.75
C ILE A 29 36.41 1.29 -10.21
N PRO A 30 37.64 0.83 -10.51
CA PRO A 30 38.11 0.77 -11.90
C PRO A 30 37.20 -0.12 -12.76
N TRP A 31 36.95 0.31 -14.00
CA TRP A 31 36.08 -0.42 -14.95
C TRP A 31 36.43 -1.90 -15.11
N GLN A 32 37.73 -2.23 -15.19
CA GLN A 32 38.20 -3.61 -15.30
C GLN A 32 37.76 -4.43 -14.09
N GLN A 33 37.95 -3.89 -12.89
CA GLN A 33 37.52 -4.55 -11.65
C GLN A 33 36.00 -4.70 -11.58
N ALA A 34 35.23 -3.70 -12.01
CA ALA A 34 33.77 -3.78 -12.07
C ALA A 34 33.32 -4.89 -13.04
N ARG A 35 33.92 -4.95 -14.23
CA ARG A 35 33.66 -5.98 -15.23
C ARG A 35 33.99 -7.39 -14.71
N ASP A 36 35.14 -7.56 -14.06
CA ASP A 36 35.58 -8.85 -13.52
C ASP A 36 34.69 -9.31 -12.35
N LYS A 37 34.27 -8.38 -11.49
CA LYS A 37 33.28 -8.67 -10.44
C LYS A 37 31.93 -9.06 -11.05
N PHE A 38 31.45 -8.31 -12.04
CA PHE A 38 30.17 -8.58 -12.67
C PHE A 38 30.13 -9.92 -13.42
N HIS A 39 31.24 -10.31 -14.03
CA HIS A 39 31.35 -11.63 -14.68
C HIS A 39 31.20 -12.79 -13.69
N ASN A 40 31.55 -12.57 -12.43
CA ASN A 40 31.58 -13.59 -11.39
C ASN A 40 30.55 -13.33 -10.29
N ILE A 41 29.42 -12.68 -10.62
CA ILE A 41 28.35 -12.47 -9.65
C ILE A 41 27.82 -13.81 -9.13
N PRO A 42 27.57 -13.93 -7.82
CA PRO A 42 27.17 -15.19 -7.23
C PRO A 42 25.69 -15.51 -7.51
N TYR A 43 25.39 -16.80 -7.56
CA TYR A 43 24.05 -17.30 -7.30
C TYR A 43 23.91 -17.48 -5.78
N LEU A 44 23.15 -16.60 -5.12
CA LEU A 44 23.10 -16.56 -3.66
C LEU A 44 22.16 -17.66 -3.13
N ALA A 45 22.67 -18.56 -2.29
CA ALA A 45 21.87 -19.55 -1.56
C ALA A 45 21.36 -18.93 -0.25
N LEU A 46 20.49 -17.94 -0.36
CA LEU A 46 19.86 -17.31 0.79
C LEU A 46 18.66 -18.17 1.23
N GLY A 47 18.46 -18.31 2.55
CA GLY A 47 17.36 -19.09 3.12
C GLY A 47 15.99 -18.41 2.94
N ILE A 48 15.26 -18.23 4.03
CA ILE A 48 13.92 -17.60 4.01
C ILE A 48 13.98 -16.14 3.51
N GLU A 49 15.02 -15.38 3.89
CA GLU A 49 15.22 -13.98 3.46
C GLU A 49 15.33 -13.82 1.94
N SER A 50 15.86 -14.83 1.24
CA SER A 50 15.88 -14.87 -0.23
C SER A 50 14.48 -14.75 -0.83
N ARG A 51 13.47 -15.33 -0.19
CA ARG A 51 12.13 -15.44 -0.78
C ARG A 51 11.47 -14.06 -0.87
N ALA A 52 11.58 -13.28 0.21
CA ALA A 52 11.06 -11.92 0.26
C ALA A 52 11.75 -11.04 -0.79
N ASP A 53 13.07 -11.14 -0.91
CA ASP A 53 13.87 -10.40 -1.89
C ASP A 53 13.51 -10.78 -3.34
N TRP A 54 13.41 -12.07 -3.65
CA TRP A 54 12.92 -12.55 -4.96
C TRP A 54 11.55 -11.97 -5.31
N ILE A 55 10.63 -11.99 -4.36
CA ILE A 55 9.27 -11.51 -4.57
C ILE A 55 9.25 -9.99 -4.72
N ALA A 56 10.07 -9.25 -3.96
CA ALA A 56 10.24 -7.82 -4.12
C ALA A 56 10.73 -7.48 -5.54
N ASN A 57 11.75 -8.17 -6.05
CA ASN A 57 12.30 -7.94 -7.40
C ASN A 57 11.32 -8.32 -8.52
N ILE A 58 10.57 -9.43 -8.36
CA ILE A 58 9.46 -9.79 -9.28
C ILE A 58 8.39 -8.69 -9.29
N VAL A 59 7.94 -8.25 -8.11
CA VAL A 59 6.89 -7.23 -7.95
C VAL A 59 7.38 -5.85 -8.39
N LEU A 60 8.69 -5.59 -8.40
CA LEU A 60 9.28 -4.35 -8.89
C LEU A 60 9.24 -4.27 -10.43
N TYR A 61 9.57 -5.34 -11.15
CA TYR A 61 9.60 -5.32 -12.62
C TYR A 61 8.26 -5.64 -13.28
N MET A 62 7.36 -6.33 -12.58
CA MET A 62 6.04 -6.69 -13.13
C MET A 62 5.19 -5.47 -13.51
N PRO A 63 5.02 -4.43 -12.67
CA PRO A 63 4.27 -3.22 -13.04
C PRO A 63 5.00 -2.40 -14.10
N LEU A 64 6.34 -2.40 -14.11
CA LEU A 64 7.12 -1.73 -15.15
C LEU A 64 6.79 -2.31 -16.53
N ALA A 65 6.96 -3.61 -16.70
CA ALA A 65 6.66 -4.30 -17.96
C ALA A 65 5.20 -4.18 -18.35
N PHE A 66 4.28 -4.27 -17.37
CA PHE A 66 2.85 -4.07 -17.59
C PHE A 66 2.57 -2.67 -18.16
N LEU A 67 3.00 -1.60 -17.48
CA LEU A 67 2.73 -0.21 -17.89
C LEU A 67 3.30 0.11 -19.27
N TRP A 68 4.53 -0.31 -19.56
CA TRP A 68 5.16 -0.11 -20.87
C TRP A 68 4.48 -0.89 -22.00
N THR A 69 3.95 -2.08 -21.71
CA THR A 69 3.16 -2.86 -22.68
C THR A 69 1.81 -2.21 -22.95
N MET A 70 1.20 -1.61 -21.92
CA MET A 70 -0.09 -0.91 -22.02
C MET A 70 -0.04 0.34 -22.92
N LEU A 71 1.15 0.89 -23.21
CA LEU A 71 1.30 2.02 -24.13
C LEU A 71 0.88 1.72 -25.56
N LEU A 72 0.86 0.44 -25.96
CA LEU A 72 0.34 0.04 -27.28
C LEU A 72 -1.14 0.35 -27.49
N GLY A 73 -1.89 0.53 -26.40
CA GLY A 73 -3.33 0.73 -26.45
C GLY A 73 -4.05 -0.37 -27.27
N ASN A 74 -4.95 0.06 -28.16
CA ASN A 74 -5.80 -0.84 -28.94
C ASN A 74 -5.22 -1.21 -30.32
N MET A 75 -3.89 -1.29 -30.48
CA MET A 75 -3.27 -1.73 -31.74
C MET A 75 -3.89 -3.04 -32.25
N ARG A 76 -4.37 -3.10 -33.49
CA ARG A 76 -5.12 -4.26 -34.02
C ARG A 76 -4.23 -5.41 -34.49
N SER A 77 -3.01 -5.13 -34.96
CA SER A 77 -2.09 -6.14 -35.47
C SER A 77 -1.46 -6.95 -34.34
N VAL A 78 -1.64 -8.27 -34.37
CA VAL A 78 -1.00 -9.19 -33.43
C VAL A 78 0.52 -9.15 -33.58
N GLY A 79 1.04 -9.09 -34.81
CA GLY A 79 2.48 -9.02 -35.08
C GLY A 79 3.15 -7.82 -34.42
N LEU A 80 2.56 -6.63 -34.53
CA LEU A 80 3.10 -5.42 -33.88
C LEU A 80 3.08 -5.52 -32.34
N ARG A 81 2.08 -6.19 -31.77
CA ARG A 81 2.04 -6.43 -30.31
C ARG A 81 3.15 -7.37 -29.85
N VAL A 82 3.41 -8.42 -30.62
CA VAL A 82 4.50 -9.36 -30.33
C VAL A 82 5.85 -8.66 -30.43
N VAL A 83 6.09 -7.90 -31.51
CA VAL A 83 7.33 -7.11 -31.67
C VAL A 83 7.53 -6.14 -30.52
N TRP A 84 6.48 -5.43 -30.10
CA TRP A 84 6.59 -4.53 -28.95
C TRP A 84 6.80 -5.26 -27.62
N ALA A 85 6.13 -6.39 -27.39
CA ALA A 85 6.36 -7.20 -26.20
C ALA A 85 7.82 -7.67 -26.13
N ILE A 86 8.42 -8.03 -27.27
CA ILE A 86 9.86 -8.33 -27.36
C ILE A 86 10.70 -7.10 -27.01
N ILE A 87 10.36 -5.92 -27.55
CA ILE A 87 11.07 -4.67 -27.23
C ILE A 87 11.00 -4.38 -25.72
N VAL A 88 9.83 -4.50 -25.10
CA VAL A 88 9.65 -4.28 -23.66
C VAL A 88 10.43 -5.31 -22.86
N LEU A 89 10.34 -6.60 -23.21
CA LEU A 89 11.11 -7.67 -22.57
C LEU A 89 12.61 -7.38 -22.60
N SER A 90 13.15 -7.11 -23.80
CA SER A 90 14.57 -6.82 -23.99
C SER A 90 14.99 -5.54 -23.26
N SER A 91 14.14 -4.51 -23.23
CA SER A 91 14.45 -3.25 -22.54
C SER A 91 14.46 -3.41 -21.02
N CYS A 92 13.50 -4.15 -20.46
CA CYS A 92 13.45 -4.44 -19.02
C CYS A 92 14.64 -5.32 -18.60
N VAL A 93 14.98 -6.37 -19.36
CA VAL A 93 16.15 -7.21 -19.06
C VAL A 93 17.46 -6.42 -19.22
N ALA A 94 17.57 -5.56 -20.23
CA ALA A 94 18.73 -4.69 -20.37
C ALA A 94 18.85 -3.69 -19.21
N LEU A 95 17.72 -3.13 -18.77
CA LEU A 95 17.66 -2.24 -17.61
C LEU A 95 18.13 -2.95 -16.33
N ALA A 96 17.62 -4.15 -16.07
CA ALA A 96 18.03 -5.03 -14.98
C ALA A 96 19.55 -5.21 -14.92
N VAL A 97 20.14 -5.66 -16.03
CA VAL A 97 21.60 -5.86 -16.15
C VAL A 97 22.37 -4.55 -15.93
N VAL A 98 21.89 -3.43 -16.47
CA VAL A 98 22.56 -2.12 -16.30
C VAL A 98 22.47 -1.64 -14.86
N ILE A 99 21.31 -1.75 -14.22
CA ILE A 99 21.12 -1.38 -12.82
C ILE A 99 22.03 -2.23 -11.95
N GLU A 100 22.06 -3.55 -12.17
CA GLU A 100 22.89 -4.43 -11.36
C GLU A 100 24.39 -4.17 -11.54
N PHE A 101 24.81 -3.93 -12.77
CA PHE A 101 26.17 -3.50 -13.02
C PHE A 101 26.50 -2.18 -12.30
N CYS A 102 25.57 -1.22 -12.30
CA CYS A 102 25.73 0.05 -11.59
C CYS A 102 25.80 -0.15 -10.07
N GLN A 103 25.05 -1.09 -9.49
CA GLN A 103 25.05 -1.36 -8.05
C GLN A 103 26.44 -1.72 -7.49
N LEU A 104 27.36 -2.24 -8.32
CA LEU A 104 28.76 -2.45 -7.94
C LEU A 104 29.47 -1.19 -7.43
N TYR A 105 29.01 -0.01 -7.87
CA TYR A 105 29.54 1.28 -7.45
C TYR A 105 28.80 1.88 -6.24
N PHE A 106 27.79 1.21 -5.69
CA PHE A 106 26.96 1.73 -4.59
C PHE A 106 26.89 0.75 -3.41
N PRO A 107 28.01 0.45 -2.71
CA PRO A 107 27.96 -0.35 -1.49
C PRO A 107 27.02 0.31 -0.45
N PRO A 108 26.28 -0.47 0.35
CA PRO A 108 26.42 -1.91 0.59
C PRO A 108 25.56 -2.80 -0.33
N ARG A 109 25.11 -2.29 -1.49
CA ARG A 109 24.35 -3.12 -2.46
C ARG A 109 25.12 -4.37 -2.86
N THR A 110 24.41 -5.50 -2.84
CA THR A 110 24.92 -6.81 -3.22
C THR A 110 24.31 -7.20 -4.55
N VAL A 111 25.20 -7.48 -5.51
CA VAL A 111 24.78 -7.89 -6.85
C VAL A 111 24.59 -9.42 -6.90
N SER A 112 23.58 -9.91 -7.60
CA SER A 112 23.29 -11.34 -7.66
C SER A 112 22.64 -11.81 -8.97
N ILE A 113 22.86 -13.09 -9.30
CA ILE A 113 22.15 -13.74 -10.42
C ILE A 113 20.65 -13.90 -10.09
N ASN A 114 20.33 -14.06 -8.81
CA ASN A 114 18.96 -14.24 -8.34
C ASN A 114 18.08 -13.05 -8.74
N ASP A 115 18.60 -11.84 -8.56
CA ASP A 115 17.88 -10.61 -8.85
C ASP A 115 17.58 -10.50 -10.33
N LEU A 116 18.57 -10.73 -11.19
CA LEU A 116 18.36 -10.75 -12.65
C LEU A 116 17.31 -11.77 -13.09
N ILE A 117 17.25 -12.95 -12.45
CA ILE A 117 16.22 -13.96 -12.73
C ILE A 117 14.85 -13.49 -12.24
N ALA A 118 14.77 -12.98 -11.01
CA ALA A 118 13.53 -12.47 -10.41
C ALA A 118 12.93 -11.31 -11.22
N GLU A 119 13.76 -10.33 -11.61
CA GLU A 119 13.37 -9.19 -12.44
C GLU A 119 12.92 -9.63 -13.85
N ALA A 120 13.58 -10.64 -14.44
CA ALA A 120 13.16 -11.22 -15.71
C ALA A 120 11.81 -11.96 -15.60
N ILE A 121 11.59 -12.73 -14.54
CA ILE A 121 10.31 -13.38 -14.25
C ILE A 121 9.21 -12.34 -14.07
N GLY A 122 9.47 -11.30 -13.26
CA GLY A 122 8.56 -10.17 -13.07
C GLY A 122 8.19 -9.50 -14.39
N THR A 123 9.18 -9.27 -15.24
CA THR A 123 8.98 -8.73 -16.59
C THR A 123 8.03 -9.61 -17.41
N VAL A 124 8.27 -10.92 -17.49
CA VAL A 124 7.41 -11.86 -18.23
C VAL A 124 5.99 -11.88 -17.66
N MET A 125 5.83 -11.91 -16.34
CA MET A 125 4.53 -11.83 -15.69
C MET A 125 3.80 -10.53 -16.03
N GLY A 126 4.49 -9.40 -16.03
CA GLY A 126 3.94 -8.10 -16.42
C GLY A 126 3.43 -8.08 -17.87
N LEU A 127 4.17 -8.69 -18.80
CA LEU A 127 3.74 -8.86 -20.19
C LEU A 127 2.48 -9.71 -20.30
N LEU A 128 2.42 -10.85 -19.59
CA LEU A 128 1.28 -11.75 -19.60
C LEU A 128 0.04 -11.10 -18.99
N LEU A 129 0.19 -10.35 -17.90
CA LEU A 129 -0.89 -9.57 -17.28
C LEU A 129 -1.41 -8.48 -18.23
N ALA A 130 -0.53 -7.79 -18.96
CA ALA A 130 -0.94 -6.80 -19.95
C ALA A 130 -1.70 -7.46 -21.11
N ALA A 131 -1.27 -8.65 -21.56
CA ALA A 131 -1.95 -9.38 -22.64
C ALA A 131 -3.35 -9.87 -22.25
N THR A 132 -3.51 -10.37 -21.02
CA THR A 132 -4.76 -10.98 -20.52
C THR A 132 -5.73 -9.95 -19.95
N LEU A 133 -5.24 -9.06 -19.09
CA LEU A 133 -6.06 -8.11 -18.33
C LEU A 133 -6.00 -6.69 -18.88
N GLY A 134 -5.08 -6.37 -19.79
CA GLY A 134 -4.84 -5.00 -20.25
C GLY A 134 -6.08 -4.29 -20.78
N LYS A 135 -6.94 -4.98 -21.53
CA LYS A 135 -8.21 -4.40 -22.01
C LYS A 135 -9.17 -4.03 -20.87
N HIS A 136 -9.24 -4.86 -19.83
CA HIS A 136 -10.05 -4.60 -18.63
C HIS A 136 -9.49 -3.42 -17.83
N TRP A 137 -8.17 -3.36 -17.67
CA TRP A 137 -7.46 -2.24 -17.04
C TRP A 137 -7.61 -0.92 -17.80
N VAL A 138 -7.58 -0.95 -19.13
CA VAL A 138 -7.84 0.24 -19.97
C VAL A 138 -9.27 0.73 -19.81
N LYS A 139 -10.24 -0.19 -19.78
CA LYS A 139 -11.64 0.16 -19.51
C LYS A 139 -11.81 0.78 -18.12
N LEU A 140 -11.13 0.25 -17.11
CA LEU A 140 -11.08 0.82 -15.75
C LEU A 140 -10.57 2.25 -15.73
N ILE A 141 -9.38 2.48 -16.29
CA ILE A 141 -8.74 3.80 -16.28
C ILE A 141 -9.58 4.81 -17.04
N ASN A 142 -10.16 4.43 -18.18
CA ASN A 142 -11.03 5.31 -18.95
C ASN A 142 -12.31 5.65 -18.19
N ASN A 143 -12.93 4.69 -17.50
CA ASN A 143 -14.10 4.95 -16.66
C ASN A 143 -13.74 5.94 -15.54
N LEU A 144 -12.63 5.69 -14.82
CA LEU A 144 -12.13 6.57 -13.76
C LEU A 144 -11.79 7.99 -14.26
N ALA A 145 -11.34 8.15 -15.51
CA ALA A 145 -10.97 9.42 -16.12
C ALA A 145 -12.15 10.18 -16.73
N LEU A 146 -13.19 9.48 -17.21
CA LEU A 146 -14.38 10.05 -17.85
C LEU A 146 -15.53 10.35 -16.88
N SER A 147 -15.25 10.43 -15.57
CA SER A 147 -16.23 10.68 -14.50
C SER A 147 -17.32 9.60 -14.35
N ALA A 148 -17.19 8.46 -15.03
CA ALA A 148 -18.09 7.32 -14.87
C ALA A 148 -17.45 6.31 -13.92
N LEU A 149 -17.98 6.19 -12.70
CA LEU A 149 -17.36 5.29 -11.73
C LEU A 149 -17.45 3.81 -12.17
N PRO A 150 -16.40 3.02 -11.91
CA PRO A 150 -16.44 1.58 -12.19
C PRO A 150 -17.57 0.90 -11.40
N SER A 151 -18.12 -0.18 -11.97
CA SER A 151 -19.15 -0.99 -11.30
C SER A 151 -18.68 -1.46 -9.91
N SER A 152 -19.58 -1.50 -8.94
CA SER A 152 -19.27 -1.97 -7.58
C SER A 152 -18.67 -3.37 -7.56
N GLN A 153 -19.12 -4.26 -8.46
CA GLN A 153 -18.53 -5.60 -8.63
C GLN A 153 -17.03 -5.54 -8.95
N MET A 154 -16.64 -4.60 -9.82
CA MET A 154 -15.27 -4.44 -10.25
C MET A 154 -14.40 -3.85 -9.13
N LEU A 155 -14.93 -2.88 -8.40
CA LEU A 155 -14.27 -2.31 -7.24
C LEU A 155 -14.08 -3.34 -6.12
N ILE A 156 -15.07 -4.21 -5.89
CA ILE A 156 -14.95 -5.32 -4.93
C ILE A 156 -13.78 -6.23 -5.31
N VAL A 157 -13.72 -6.67 -6.57
CA VAL A 157 -12.65 -7.55 -7.04
C VAL A 157 -11.29 -6.89 -6.88
N LEU A 158 -11.13 -5.64 -7.33
CA LEU A 158 -9.88 -4.90 -7.20
C LEU A 158 -9.46 -4.69 -5.74
N TYR A 159 -10.40 -4.32 -4.88
CA TYR A 159 -10.11 -4.08 -3.46
C TYR A 159 -9.72 -5.37 -2.75
N LEU A 160 -10.51 -6.44 -2.92
CA LEU A 160 -10.24 -7.72 -2.24
C LEU A 160 -8.93 -8.35 -2.74
N SER A 161 -8.64 -8.28 -4.03
CA SER A 161 -7.35 -8.76 -4.55
C SER A 161 -6.17 -7.93 -4.04
N SER A 162 -6.31 -6.60 -3.95
CA SER A 162 -5.28 -5.73 -3.35
C SER A 162 -5.11 -6.01 -1.86
N TYR A 163 -6.21 -6.19 -1.13
CA TYR A 163 -6.22 -6.55 0.29
C TYR A 163 -5.49 -7.87 0.54
N LEU A 164 -5.78 -8.90 -0.24
CA LEU A 164 -5.10 -10.19 -0.13
C LEU A 164 -3.61 -10.09 -0.50
N ALA A 165 -3.28 -9.34 -1.54
CA ALA A 165 -1.88 -9.12 -1.93
C ALA A 165 -1.08 -8.43 -0.82
N VAL A 166 -1.65 -7.40 -0.18
CA VAL A 166 -1.03 -6.73 0.98
C VAL A 166 -1.00 -7.64 2.20
N SER A 167 -2.07 -8.40 2.46
CA SER A 167 -2.15 -9.30 3.62
C SER A 167 -1.15 -10.44 3.56
N PHE A 168 -0.74 -10.88 2.37
CA PHE A 168 0.17 -12.03 2.20
C PHE A 168 1.61 -11.63 1.92
N PHE A 169 1.89 -10.34 1.75
CA PHE A 169 3.25 -9.85 1.60
C PHE A 169 4.05 -10.09 2.90
N PRO A 170 5.30 -10.58 2.83
CA PRO A 170 6.20 -10.67 1.66
C PRO A 170 6.12 -12.00 0.89
N PHE A 171 5.09 -12.83 1.10
CA PHE A 171 4.90 -14.13 0.45
C PHE A 171 5.99 -15.16 0.79
N ASP A 172 6.52 -15.11 2.01
CA ASP A 172 7.53 -16.00 2.57
C ASP A 172 6.93 -17.33 3.06
N PHE A 173 6.29 -18.06 2.15
CA PHE A 173 5.68 -19.35 2.46
C PHE A 173 6.69 -20.36 2.99
N VAL A 174 6.28 -21.10 4.02
CA VAL A 174 6.99 -22.25 4.57
C VAL A 174 7.10 -23.35 3.51
N THR A 175 8.31 -23.88 3.31
CA THR A 175 8.58 -24.88 2.25
C THR A 175 8.90 -26.28 2.79
N SER A 176 9.10 -26.42 4.10
CA SER A 176 9.40 -27.71 4.75
C SER A 176 8.65 -27.86 6.07
N PHE A 177 8.41 -29.11 6.48
CA PHE A 177 7.82 -29.39 7.79
C PHE A 177 8.69 -28.87 8.96
N ALA A 178 10.01 -28.87 8.81
CA ALA A 178 10.91 -28.32 9.82
C ALA A 178 10.71 -26.80 10.01
N GLU A 179 10.54 -26.03 8.93
CA GLU A 179 10.21 -24.60 9.01
C GLU A 179 8.83 -24.38 9.66
N LEU A 180 7.86 -25.26 9.37
CA LEU A 180 6.52 -25.19 9.97
C LEU A 180 6.58 -25.46 11.48
N ASP A 181 7.34 -26.46 11.91
CA ASP A 181 7.51 -26.81 13.33
C ASP A 181 8.19 -25.66 14.09
N ILE A 182 9.22 -25.04 13.51
CA ILE A 182 9.88 -23.85 14.08
C ILE A 182 8.87 -22.71 14.22
N LYS A 183 8.07 -22.48 13.18
CA LYS A 183 7.06 -21.42 13.20
C LYS A 183 6.02 -21.65 14.29
N LEU A 184 5.42 -22.84 14.33
CA LEU A 184 4.38 -23.20 15.31
C LEU A 184 4.90 -23.24 16.75
N ALA A 185 6.20 -23.48 16.96
CA ALA A 185 6.84 -23.35 18.25
C ALA A 185 7.07 -21.88 18.67
N GLY A 186 7.18 -20.97 17.70
CA GLY A 186 7.15 -19.53 17.94
C GLY A 186 5.74 -19.11 18.35
N SER A 187 5.55 -18.69 19.60
CA SER A 187 4.25 -18.35 20.20
C SER A 187 3.61 -17.06 19.64
N GLN A 188 3.68 -16.84 18.33
CA GLN A 188 3.12 -15.68 17.63
C GLN A 188 1.71 -15.96 17.11
N ASP A 189 1.38 -17.23 16.83
CA ASP A 189 0.07 -17.66 16.37
C ASP A 189 -0.84 -17.99 17.56
N ASP A 190 -2.03 -17.40 17.59
CA ASP A 190 -3.00 -17.60 18.66
C ASP A 190 -4.38 -17.98 18.11
N ILE A 191 -5.00 -18.99 18.74
CA ILE A 191 -6.33 -19.48 18.36
C ILE A 191 -7.40 -18.39 18.47
N PHE A 192 -7.22 -17.41 19.37
CA PHE A 192 -8.16 -16.30 19.55
C PHE A 192 -7.45 -14.94 19.49
N MET A 193 -6.72 -14.57 20.53
CA MET A 193 -5.92 -13.34 20.61
C MET A 193 -4.82 -13.52 21.66
N SER A 194 -3.61 -13.07 21.35
CA SER A 194 -2.52 -12.97 22.31
C SER A 194 -2.79 -11.87 23.35
N LEU A 195 -3.31 -12.24 24.52
CA LEU A 195 -3.57 -11.27 25.58
C LEU A 195 -2.25 -10.72 26.17
N ASP A 196 -1.18 -11.50 26.19
CA ASP A 196 0.11 -11.10 26.76
C ASP A 196 0.81 -10.04 25.90
N ILE A 197 0.76 -10.16 24.57
CA ILE A 197 1.31 -9.14 23.65
C ILE A 197 0.50 -7.84 23.74
N CYS A 198 -0.82 -7.92 23.91
CA CYS A 198 -1.68 -6.75 24.05
C CYS A 198 -1.52 -6.04 25.39
N GLN A 199 -1.04 -6.70 26.46
CA GLN A 199 -0.80 -6.05 27.75
C GLN A 199 0.33 -5.04 27.70
N HIS A 200 1.39 -5.29 26.92
CA HIS A 200 2.53 -4.37 26.86
C HIS A 200 2.26 -3.13 25.99
N ASN A 201 1.41 -3.25 24.96
CA ASN A 201 1.09 -2.15 24.03
C ASN A 201 -0.43 -2.07 23.73
N ALA A 202 -1.23 -1.81 24.75
CA ALA A 202 -2.70 -1.83 24.67
C ALA A 202 -3.27 -0.92 23.57
N VAL A 203 -2.71 0.29 23.40
CA VAL A 203 -3.17 1.24 22.37
C VAL A 203 -2.97 0.67 20.97
N ARG A 204 -1.79 0.10 20.66
CA ARG A 204 -1.52 -0.50 19.35
C ARG A 204 -2.42 -1.71 19.08
N CYS A 205 -2.70 -2.51 20.11
CA CYS A 205 -3.61 -3.65 20.00
C CYS A 205 -5.05 -3.21 19.66
N VAL A 206 -5.59 -2.20 20.37
CA VAL A 206 -6.92 -1.65 20.07
C VAL A 206 -6.97 -1.01 18.68
N VAL A 207 -5.95 -0.24 18.30
CA VAL A 207 -5.85 0.37 16.97
C VAL A 207 -5.82 -0.70 15.88
N LYS A 208 -5.07 -1.80 16.06
CA LYS A 208 -5.03 -2.92 15.10
C LYS A 208 -6.44 -3.46 14.83
N ILE A 209 -7.20 -3.78 15.88
CA ILE A 209 -8.57 -4.31 15.76
C ILE A 209 -9.48 -3.32 15.02
N ILE A 210 -9.41 -2.03 15.38
CA ILE A 210 -10.21 -0.99 14.72
C ILE A 210 -9.83 -0.88 13.24
N VAL A 211 -8.53 -0.86 12.93
CA VAL A 211 -8.03 -0.76 11.55
C VAL A 211 -8.46 -1.97 10.71
N GLU A 212 -8.41 -3.19 11.24
CA GLU A 212 -8.91 -4.39 10.54
C GLU A 212 -10.39 -4.25 10.14
N ILE A 213 -11.22 -3.73 11.05
CA ILE A 213 -12.64 -3.47 10.79
C ILE A 213 -12.77 -2.37 9.72
N LEU A 214 -12.11 -1.23 9.91
CA LEU A 214 -12.21 -0.06 9.02
C LEU A 214 -11.74 -0.36 7.60
N ILE A 215 -10.69 -1.17 7.41
CA ILE A 215 -10.17 -1.54 6.09
C ILE A 215 -11.20 -2.32 5.26
N LEU A 216 -12.11 -3.09 5.87
CA LEU A 216 -13.11 -3.85 5.12
C LEU A 216 -14.48 -3.16 5.02
N MET A 217 -14.70 -2.08 5.77
CA MET A 217 -15.94 -1.30 5.65
C MET A 217 -16.21 -0.78 4.22
N PRO A 218 -15.23 -0.24 3.46
CA PRO A 218 -15.45 0.17 2.08
C PRO A 218 -15.94 -0.96 1.18
N VAL A 219 -15.43 -2.18 1.35
CA VAL A 219 -15.88 -3.34 0.58
C VAL A 219 -17.31 -3.71 0.96
N GLY A 220 -17.63 -3.76 2.25
CA GLY A 220 -18.99 -3.93 2.74
C GLY A 220 -19.96 -2.90 2.14
N ALA A 221 -19.55 -1.64 2.06
CA ALA A 221 -20.34 -0.58 1.43
C ALA A 221 -20.58 -0.83 -0.06
N LEU A 222 -19.60 -1.38 -0.79
CA LEU A 222 -19.79 -1.76 -2.20
C LEU A 222 -20.77 -2.92 -2.37
N PHE A 223 -20.83 -3.87 -1.42
CA PHE A 223 -21.81 -4.96 -1.44
C PHE A 223 -23.25 -4.45 -1.34
N TYR A 224 -23.48 -3.31 -0.68
CA TYR A 224 -24.79 -2.67 -0.64
C TYR A 224 -25.29 -2.28 -2.05
N ASN A 225 -24.39 -1.95 -2.97
CA ASN A 225 -24.72 -1.53 -4.33
C ASN A 225 -24.79 -2.70 -5.34
N LEU A 226 -24.65 -3.96 -4.88
CA LEU A 226 -24.76 -5.11 -5.76
C LEU A 226 -26.21 -5.29 -6.26
N PRO A 227 -26.43 -5.36 -7.59
CA PRO A 227 -27.74 -5.56 -8.15
C PRO A 227 -28.20 -7.02 -7.97
N HIS A 228 -29.52 -7.23 -7.82
CA HIS A 228 -30.15 -8.56 -7.73
C HIS A 228 -29.76 -9.44 -6.52
N VAL A 229 -29.16 -8.87 -5.47
CA VAL A 229 -28.87 -9.57 -4.21
C VAL A 229 -29.90 -9.16 -3.14
N ALA A 230 -30.70 -10.10 -2.67
CA ALA A 230 -31.73 -9.85 -1.64
C ALA A 230 -31.11 -9.66 -0.24
N HIS A 231 -30.23 -10.56 0.19
CA HIS A 231 -29.66 -10.56 1.55
C HIS A 231 -28.23 -10.01 1.56
N LYS A 232 -28.06 -8.74 1.17
CA LYS A 232 -26.74 -8.09 1.01
C LYS A 232 -25.87 -8.12 2.27
N LEU A 233 -26.48 -7.88 3.44
CA LEU A 233 -25.79 -7.92 4.73
C LEU A 233 -25.27 -9.33 5.06
N ALA A 234 -26.14 -10.34 4.92
CA ALA A 234 -25.75 -11.73 5.20
C ALA A 234 -24.64 -12.19 4.25
N LEU A 235 -24.72 -11.83 2.96
CA LEU A 235 -23.68 -12.09 1.99
C LEU A 235 -22.35 -11.43 2.39
N ALA A 236 -22.36 -10.15 2.77
CA ALA A 236 -21.15 -9.44 3.17
C ALA A 236 -20.49 -10.05 4.41
N ILE A 237 -21.29 -10.41 5.43
CA ILE A 237 -20.80 -11.09 6.64
C ILE A 237 -20.20 -12.46 6.29
N LEU A 238 -20.88 -13.24 5.44
CA LEU A 238 -20.42 -14.56 5.01
C LEU A 238 -19.12 -14.47 4.19
N VAL A 239 -19.00 -13.47 3.31
CA VAL A 239 -17.74 -13.18 2.60
C VAL A 239 -16.65 -12.79 3.60
N GLY A 240 -16.94 -11.93 4.58
CA GLY A 240 -15.98 -11.58 5.64
C GLY A 240 -15.52 -12.79 6.45
N PHE A 241 -16.42 -13.73 6.75
CA PHE A 241 -16.11 -14.98 7.44
C PHE A 241 -15.17 -15.88 6.62
N PHE A 242 -15.52 -16.18 5.36
CA PHE A 242 -14.68 -17.02 4.51
C PHE A 242 -13.36 -16.35 4.14
N LEU A 243 -13.36 -15.03 3.95
CA LEU A 243 -12.14 -14.25 3.77
C LEU A 243 -11.24 -14.35 5.01
N GLY A 244 -11.82 -14.28 6.21
CA GLY A 244 -11.11 -14.49 7.47
C GLY A 244 -10.51 -15.87 7.57
N ILE A 245 -11.29 -16.93 7.40
CA ILE A 245 -10.78 -18.32 7.43
C ILE A 245 -9.66 -18.51 6.43
N PHE A 246 -9.87 -18.06 5.18
CA PHE A 246 -8.86 -18.19 4.13
C PHE A 246 -7.59 -17.43 4.46
N SER A 247 -7.71 -16.21 4.98
CA SER A 247 -6.56 -15.39 5.35
C SER A 247 -5.81 -16.02 6.52
N GLU A 248 -6.49 -16.41 7.60
CA GLU A 248 -5.85 -17.04 8.77
C GLU A 248 -5.18 -18.37 8.40
N LEU A 249 -5.81 -19.19 7.55
CA LEU A 249 -5.22 -20.43 7.05
C LEU A 249 -3.91 -20.14 6.29
N ILE A 250 -3.89 -19.13 5.43
CA ILE A 250 -2.68 -18.75 4.70
C ILE A 250 -1.63 -18.17 5.64
N GLN A 251 -2.03 -17.34 6.61
CA GLN A 251 -1.11 -16.77 7.60
C GLN A 251 -0.35 -17.88 8.33
N LEU A 252 -0.99 -19.01 8.67
CA LEU A 252 -0.31 -20.17 9.28
C LEU A 252 0.85 -20.72 8.44
N PHE A 253 0.77 -20.64 7.11
CA PHE A 253 1.81 -21.11 6.19
C PHE A 253 2.80 -20.02 5.76
N LEU A 254 2.62 -18.77 6.16
CA LEU A 254 3.59 -17.69 5.95
C LEU A 254 4.54 -17.64 7.15
N TYR A 255 5.85 -17.62 6.92
CA TYR A 255 6.82 -17.64 8.01
C TYR A 255 6.71 -16.40 8.91
N SER A 256 6.56 -15.22 8.32
CA SER A 256 6.31 -13.94 9.02
C SER A 256 4.84 -13.71 9.41
N GLY A 257 3.94 -14.60 9.01
CA GLY A 257 2.50 -14.46 9.22
C GLY A 257 2.10 -14.64 10.68
N ILE A 258 1.16 -13.82 11.14
CA ILE A 258 0.60 -13.86 12.50
C ILE A 258 -0.88 -14.26 12.38
N GLY A 259 -1.18 -15.50 12.73
CA GLY A 259 -2.54 -16.04 12.79
C GLY A 259 -3.26 -15.63 14.07
N GLN A 260 -4.43 -15.01 13.95
CA GLN A 260 -5.28 -14.60 15.07
C GLN A 260 -6.76 -14.87 14.77
N GLY A 261 -7.37 -15.78 15.52
CA GLY A 261 -8.78 -16.15 15.31
C GLY A 261 -9.77 -14.97 15.43
N ILE A 262 -9.45 -13.96 16.26
CA ILE A 262 -10.26 -12.73 16.37
C ILE A 262 -10.40 -12.01 15.02
N SER A 263 -9.40 -12.12 14.15
CA SER A 263 -9.40 -11.45 12.85
C SER A 263 -10.48 -12.00 11.91
N ILE A 264 -11.04 -13.18 12.16
CA ILE A 264 -12.25 -13.65 11.45
C ILE A 264 -13.44 -12.75 11.81
N LEU A 265 -13.61 -12.46 13.11
CA LEU A 265 -14.70 -11.63 13.60
C LEU A 265 -14.54 -10.16 13.18
N THR A 266 -13.33 -9.61 13.22
CA THR A 266 -13.08 -8.22 12.78
C THR A 266 -13.42 -8.04 11.30
N ARG A 267 -13.09 -9.02 10.44
CA ARG A 267 -13.41 -8.97 9.02
C ARG A 267 -14.91 -9.10 8.74
N MET A 268 -15.62 -9.97 9.48
CA MET A 268 -17.08 -10.06 9.43
C MET A 268 -17.73 -8.72 9.83
N LEU A 269 -17.25 -8.12 10.93
CA LEU A 269 -17.73 -6.84 11.42
C LEU A 269 -17.46 -5.71 10.42
N GLY A 270 -16.25 -5.61 9.85
CA GLY A 270 -15.92 -4.61 8.84
C GLY A 270 -16.85 -4.67 7.63
N MET A 271 -17.03 -5.87 7.07
CA MET A 271 -17.95 -6.10 5.94
C MET A 271 -19.41 -5.76 6.30
N GLY A 272 -19.89 -6.22 7.45
CA GLY A 272 -21.28 -5.98 7.89
C GLY A 272 -21.57 -4.51 8.21
N LEU A 273 -20.67 -3.85 8.95
CA LEU A 273 -20.75 -2.42 9.26
C LEU A 273 -20.67 -1.57 7.99
N GLY A 274 -19.87 -1.98 7.00
CA GLY A 274 -19.82 -1.33 5.69
C GLY A 274 -21.18 -1.30 4.98
N VAL A 275 -21.89 -2.43 4.93
CA VAL A 275 -23.23 -2.50 4.33
C VAL A 275 -24.21 -1.58 5.07
N ARG A 276 -24.19 -1.62 6.41
CA ARG A 276 -25.08 -0.79 7.25
C ARG A 276 -24.78 0.69 7.15
N ALA A 277 -23.50 1.06 7.08
CA ALA A 277 -23.07 2.44 6.88
C ALA A 277 -23.54 2.97 5.52
N ALA A 278 -23.38 2.19 4.45
CA ALA A 278 -23.86 2.58 3.12
C ALA A 278 -25.38 2.74 3.06
N GLN A 279 -26.12 1.79 3.63
CA GLN A 279 -27.58 1.86 3.74
C GLN A 279 -28.05 3.10 4.51
N TRP A 280 -27.38 3.39 5.63
CA TRP A 280 -27.71 4.55 6.44
C TRP A 280 -27.42 5.85 5.68
N LEU A 281 -26.24 5.96 5.06
CA LEU A 281 -25.80 7.13 4.29
C LEU A 281 -26.73 7.45 3.11
N GLU A 282 -27.25 6.44 2.40
CA GLU A 282 -28.18 6.66 1.29
C GLU A 282 -29.48 7.37 1.74
N GLN A 283 -29.91 7.13 2.97
CA GLN A 283 -31.12 7.74 3.54
C GLN A 283 -30.88 9.12 4.14
N GLN A 284 -29.63 9.57 4.22
CA GLN A 284 -29.27 10.82 4.86
C GLN A 284 -29.04 11.95 3.84
N ASP A 285 -29.41 13.18 4.22
CA ASP A 285 -28.91 14.37 3.54
C ASP A 285 -27.46 14.63 4.01
N TRP A 286 -26.50 14.39 3.11
CA TRP A 286 -25.08 14.62 3.38
C TRP A 286 -24.79 16.05 3.84
N LEU A 287 -25.47 17.06 3.29
CA LEU A 287 -25.24 18.47 3.66
C LEU A 287 -25.67 18.74 5.11
N HIS A 288 -26.74 18.10 5.56
CA HIS A 288 -27.19 18.17 6.94
C HIS A 288 -26.21 17.52 7.90
N TRP A 289 -25.72 16.31 7.58
CA TRP A 289 -24.75 15.61 8.41
C TRP A 289 -23.37 16.24 8.39
N GLN A 290 -22.93 16.80 7.26
CA GLN A 290 -21.68 17.55 7.17
C GLN A 290 -21.66 18.69 8.19
N LYS A 291 -22.75 19.45 8.33
CA LYS A 291 -22.88 20.51 9.34
C LYS A 291 -22.79 19.98 10.77
N ARG A 292 -23.35 18.79 11.05
CA ARG A 292 -23.32 18.16 12.38
C ARG A 292 -21.96 17.54 12.72
N LEU A 293 -21.28 16.94 11.75
CA LEU A 293 -19.98 16.30 11.93
C LEU A 293 -18.83 17.30 11.95
N LYS A 294 -18.98 18.46 11.31
CA LYS A 294 -17.97 19.52 11.28
C LYS A 294 -17.44 19.91 12.69
N PRO A 295 -18.27 20.22 13.71
CA PRO A 295 -17.75 20.53 15.04
C PRO A 295 -17.05 19.34 15.72
N MET A 296 -17.43 18.10 15.39
CA MET A 296 -16.77 16.91 15.95
C MET A 296 -15.31 16.81 15.52
N ILE A 297 -14.93 17.37 14.37
CA ILE A 297 -13.53 17.41 13.92
C ILE A 297 -12.66 18.16 14.93
N LEU A 298 -13.15 19.28 15.46
CA LEU A 298 -12.42 20.05 16.47
C LEU A 298 -12.31 19.28 17.79
N MET A 299 -13.36 18.56 18.19
CA MET A 299 -13.34 17.71 19.39
C MET A 299 -12.38 16.53 19.24
N LEU A 300 -12.29 15.95 18.05
CA LEU A 300 -11.44 14.79 17.76
C LEU A 300 -9.99 15.18 17.42
N LEU A 301 -9.70 16.45 17.19
CA LEU A 301 -8.36 16.92 16.81
C LEU A 301 -7.32 16.57 17.88
N LEU A 302 -7.59 16.90 19.16
CA LEU A 302 -6.66 16.61 20.25
C LEU A 302 -6.49 15.09 20.46
N PRO A 303 -7.56 14.26 20.57
CA PRO A 303 -7.42 12.81 20.61
C PRO A 303 -6.64 12.24 19.42
N TYR A 304 -6.84 12.77 18.22
CA TYR A 304 -6.13 12.35 17.02
C TYR A 304 -4.64 12.67 17.08
N VAL A 305 -4.26 13.89 17.43
CA VAL A 305 -2.84 14.28 17.58
C VAL A 305 -2.16 13.46 18.67
N LEU A 306 -2.84 13.23 19.80
CA LEU A 306 -2.34 12.35 20.86
C LEU A 306 -2.17 10.91 20.38
N LEU A 307 -3.10 10.40 19.56
CA LEU A 307 -2.98 9.06 18.98
C LEU A 307 -1.78 8.97 18.05
N VAL A 308 -1.57 9.96 17.17
CA VAL A 308 -0.41 10.03 16.28
C VAL A 308 0.90 10.04 17.08
N PHE A 309 0.96 10.84 18.14
CA PHE A 309 2.09 10.89 19.08
C PHE A 309 2.36 9.52 19.73
N VAL A 310 1.33 8.88 20.30
CA VAL A 310 1.47 7.57 20.97
C VAL A 310 1.92 6.49 19.99
N ILE A 311 1.32 6.41 18.79
CA ILE A 311 1.66 5.38 17.80
C ILE A 311 3.11 5.52 17.34
N ASN A 312 3.62 6.75 17.19
CA ASN A 312 5.01 7.02 16.81
C ASN A 312 6.03 6.83 17.95
N GLY A 313 5.57 6.52 19.17
CA GLY A 313 6.43 6.16 20.29
C GLY A 313 6.64 7.28 21.30
N GLY A 314 5.88 8.38 21.24
CA GLY A 314 6.03 9.51 22.17
C GLY A 314 5.86 9.16 23.65
N MET A 315 5.13 8.07 23.95
CA MET A 315 4.96 7.52 25.30
C MET A 315 5.86 6.30 25.59
N GLU A 316 6.57 5.79 24.58
CA GLU A 316 7.40 4.59 24.64
C GLU A 316 8.89 5.00 24.50
N GLY A 317 9.51 5.54 25.55
CA GLY A 317 10.96 5.79 25.51
C GLY A 317 11.53 6.72 26.57
N ALA A 318 12.85 6.62 26.74
CA ALA A 318 13.63 7.64 27.41
C ALA A 318 13.79 8.83 26.44
N TRP A 319 13.22 9.97 26.81
CA TRP A 319 13.41 11.21 26.09
C TRP A 319 14.84 11.69 26.22
N LEU A 320 15.50 11.91 25.09
CA LEU A 320 16.86 12.41 24.99
C LEU A 320 16.91 13.91 25.29
N SER A 321 18.09 14.38 25.72
CA SER A 321 18.36 15.81 25.85
C SER A 321 18.42 16.50 24.49
N VAL A 322 18.28 17.82 24.48
CA VAL A 322 18.37 18.65 23.26
C VAL A 322 19.71 18.47 22.55
N ASP A 323 20.81 18.33 23.29
CA ASP A 323 22.16 18.14 22.71
C ASP A 323 22.25 16.81 21.93
N LEU A 324 21.70 15.73 22.49
CA LEU A 324 21.65 14.42 21.82
C LEU A 324 20.70 14.44 20.62
N ALA A 325 19.56 15.12 20.72
CA ALA A 325 18.65 15.31 19.60
C ALA A 325 19.31 16.08 18.45
N TYR A 326 20.12 17.11 18.76
CA TYR A 326 20.90 17.86 17.77
C TYR A 326 21.97 17.00 17.10
N ALA A 327 22.72 16.20 17.87
CA ALA A 327 23.68 15.25 17.31
C ALA A 327 23.01 14.25 16.36
N LYS A 328 21.85 13.72 16.77
CA LYS A 328 21.05 12.79 15.95
C LYS A 328 20.51 13.43 14.68
N LEU A 329 20.13 14.71 14.72
CA LEU A 329 19.73 15.47 13.54
C LEU A 329 20.88 15.56 12.53
N ALA A 330 22.12 15.77 13.01
CA ALA A 330 23.30 15.83 12.15
C ALA A 330 23.61 14.47 11.48
N GLU A 331 23.28 13.36 12.13
CA GLU A 331 23.42 12.01 11.60
C GLU A 331 22.24 11.55 10.72
N THR A 332 21.13 12.30 10.72
CA THR A 332 19.92 11.95 9.97
C THR A 332 20.17 12.02 8.47
N ARG A 333 19.77 10.97 7.75
CA ARG A 333 19.89 10.89 6.29
C ARG A 333 18.58 11.34 5.66
N PHE A 334 18.63 12.48 4.96
CA PHE A 334 17.45 13.11 4.39
C PHE A 334 16.96 12.49 3.06
N MET A 335 17.64 11.46 2.57
CA MET A 335 17.33 10.82 1.30
C MET A 335 16.04 9.97 1.42
N PRO A 336 15.04 10.18 0.55
CA PRO A 336 13.83 9.35 0.55
C PRO A 336 14.16 7.87 0.38
N PHE A 337 13.44 7.01 1.11
CA PHE A 337 13.59 5.56 1.13
C PHE A 337 14.94 5.04 1.68
N PHE A 338 15.81 5.92 2.22
CA PHE A 338 17.10 5.50 2.80
C PHE A 338 16.91 4.47 3.92
N TYR A 339 16.02 4.74 4.87
CA TYR A 339 15.80 3.84 6.01
C TYR A 339 15.06 2.56 5.62
N PHE A 340 14.25 2.59 4.55
CA PHE A 340 13.55 1.40 4.05
C PHE A 340 14.52 0.37 3.46
N TYR A 341 15.70 0.80 3.00
CA TYR A 341 16.74 -0.11 2.52
C TYR A 341 17.41 -0.90 3.65
N TYR A 342 17.51 -0.33 4.86
CA TYR A 342 18.18 -0.96 6.00
C TYR A 342 17.23 -1.75 6.91
N THR A 343 16.02 -2.04 6.44
CA THR A 343 15.01 -2.80 7.18
C THR A 343 14.43 -3.88 6.29
N THR A 344 13.75 -4.86 6.89
CA THR A 344 13.11 -5.93 6.12
C THR A 344 11.91 -5.38 5.37
N GLU A 345 11.55 -6.05 4.27
CA GLU A 345 10.43 -5.68 3.41
C GLU A 345 9.12 -5.61 4.22
N THR A 346 8.93 -6.54 5.16
CA THR A 346 7.77 -6.57 6.05
C THR A 346 7.70 -5.33 6.94
N ILE A 347 8.81 -4.93 7.57
CA ILE A 347 8.83 -3.75 8.45
C ILE A 347 8.64 -2.47 7.63
N ALA A 348 9.25 -2.38 6.44
CA ALA A 348 9.04 -1.26 5.52
C ALA A 348 7.56 -1.14 5.11
N LEU A 349 6.92 -2.24 4.71
CA LEU A 349 5.51 -2.24 4.34
C LEU A 349 4.60 -1.86 5.52
N LEU A 350 4.86 -2.41 6.71
CA LEU A 350 4.11 -2.07 7.92
C LEU A 350 4.23 -0.58 8.27
N SER A 351 5.43 0.00 8.11
CA SER A 351 5.65 1.45 8.29
C SER A 351 4.83 2.27 7.29
N VAL A 352 4.84 1.90 6.00
CA VAL A 352 4.01 2.56 4.97
C VAL A 352 2.53 2.48 5.31
N ILE A 353 2.01 1.30 5.65
CA ILE A 353 0.59 1.11 5.98
C ILE A 353 0.21 1.90 7.23
N SER A 354 1.07 1.88 8.26
CA SER A 354 0.84 2.62 9.50
C SER A 354 0.76 4.13 9.21
N ASN A 355 1.73 4.68 8.49
CA ASN A 355 1.76 6.10 8.14
C ASN A 355 0.58 6.49 7.22
N LEU A 356 0.26 5.70 6.19
CA LEU A 356 -0.94 5.92 5.38
C LEU A 356 -2.20 6.00 6.26
N GLY A 357 -2.37 5.04 7.18
CA GLY A 357 -3.49 5.00 8.11
C GLY A 357 -3.56 6.21 9.03
N LEU A 358 -2.42 6.68 9.54
CA LEU A 358 -2.35 7.86 10.42
C LEU A 358 -2.75 9.15 9.70
N TYR A 359 -2.43 9.31 8.42
CA TYR A 359 -2.64 10.58 7.69
C TYR A 359 -3.91 10.60 6.81
N ILE A 360 -4.54 9.46 6.52
CA ILE A 360 -5.86 9.39 5.85
C ILE A 360 -6.93 10.29 6.52
N PRO A 361 -7.08 10.30 7.86
CA PRO A 361 -8.08 11.12 8.56
C PRO A 361 -7.99 12.61 8.24
N ILE A 362 -6.80 13.14 7.92
CA ILE A 362 -6.63 14.54 7.54
C ILE A 362 -7.44 14.85 6.29
N GLY A 363 -7.30 14.05 5.22
CA GLY A 363 -8.07 14.28 3.99
C GLY A 363 -9.57 14.13 4.19
N CYS A 364 -10.01 13.19 5.04
CA CYS A 364 -11.42 13.05 5.43
C CYS A 364 -11.94 14.29 6.18
N ALA A 365 -11.14 14.83 7.12
CA ALA A 365 -11.49 16.05 7.86
C ALA A 365 -11.61 17.26 6.94
N TYR A 366 -10.69 17.44 5.98
CA TYR A 366 -10.78 18.49 4.98
C TYR A 366 -12.02 18.35 4.08
N CYS A 367 -12.38 17.13 3.70
CA CYS A 367 -13.59 16.86 2.92
C CYS A 367 -14.87 17.20 3.68
N LEU A 368 -14.90 16.99 5.00
CA LEU A 368 -16.02 17.36 5.85
C LEU A 368 -16.05 18.88 6.13
N TRP A 369 -14.89 19.52 6.25
CA TRP A 369 -14.79 20.93 6.62
C TRP A 369 -15.13 21.90 5.48
N TYR A 370 -14.71 21.54 4.27
CA TYR A 370 -14.79 22.38 3.07
C TYR A 370 -15.78 21.81 2.06
N THR A 371 -16.35 22.67 1.21
CA THR A 371 -17.13 22.23 0.05
C THR A 371 -16.20 21.68 -1.04
N PRO A 372 -16.69 20.76 -1.89
CA PRO A 372 -15.92 20.27 -3.03
C PRO A 372 -15.43 21.45 -3.89
N LYS A 373 -14.12 21.48 -4.20
CA LYS A 373 -13.39 22.55 -4.93
C LYS A 373 -12.98 23.79 -4.13
N ALA A 374 -13.36 23.94 -2.87
CA ALA A 374 -12.91 25.10 -2.07
C ALA A 374 -11.39 25.05 -1.75
N ILE A 375 -10.82 23.85 -1.69
CA ILE A 375 -9.39 23.66 -1.44
C ILE A 375 -8.80 22.65 -2.43
N SER A 376 -7.59 22.93 -2.91
CA SER A 376 -6.85 21.99 -3.76
C SER A 376 -6.31 20.84 -2.93
N TRP A 377 -6.27 19.64 -3.51
CA TRP A 377 -5.67 18.45 -2.92
C TRP A 377 -4.19 18.66 -2.52
N ILE A 378 -3.49 19.57 -3.21
CA ILE A 378 -2.11 19.95 -2.88
C ILE A 378 -2.04 20.54 -1.48
N TRP A 379 -2.93 21.48 -1.16
CA TRP A 379 -2.93 22.13 0.16
C TRP A 379 -3.35 21.18 1.28
N VAL A 380 -4.24 20.24 0.99
CA VAL A 380 -4.61 19.18 1.93
C VAL A 380 -3.40 18.30 2.24
N GLY A 381 -2.67 17.86 1.21
CA GLY A 381 -1.43 17.10 1.36
C GLY A 381 -0.37 17.87 2.13
N MET A 382 -0.15 19.16 1.82
CA MET A 382 0.81 20.00 2.55
C MET A 382 0.42 20.18 4.02
N GLY A 383 -0.87 20.22 4.34
CA GLY A 383 -1.34 20.22 5.73
C GLY A 383 -0.91 18.97 6.50
N ALA A 384 -0.94 17.80 5.85
CA ALA A 384 -0.43 16.57 6.44
C ALA A 384 1.09 16.56 6.59
N VAL A 385 1.83 17.14 5.62
CA VAL A 385 3.29 17.29 5.70
C VAL A 385 3.69 18.12 6.93
N VAL A 386 2.96 19.19 7.26
CA VAL A 386 3.24 19.99 8.46
C VAL A 386 3.14 19.14 9.73
N LEU A 387 2.09 18.33 9.87
CA LEU A 387 1.98 17.43 11.02
C LEU A 387 3.08 16.38 11.01
N ALA A 388 3.40 15.81 9.85
CA ALA A 388 4.48 14.84 9.72
C ALA A 388 5.84 15.43 10.09
N ILE A 389 6.14 16.68 9.76
CA ILE A 389 7.36 17.37 10.22
C ILE A 389 7.41 17.43 11.75
N MET A 390 6.29 17.71 12.42
CA MET A 390 6.24 17.72 13.88
C MET A 390 6.53 16.33 14.46
N VAL A 391 5.95 15.28 13.87
CA VAL A 391 6.15 13.89 14.26
C VAL A 391 7.59 13.43 14.01
N GLU A 392 8.18 13.76 12.85
CA GLU A 392 9.57 13.42 12.56
C GLU A 392 10.54 14.18 13.48
N THR A 393 10.20 15.41 13.85
CA THR A 393 10.99 16.21 14.82
C THR A 393 10.92 15.58 16.21
N GLU A 394 9.75 15.06 16.63
CA GLU A 394 9.60 14.32 17.88
C GLU A 394 10.54 13.10 17.94
N LYS A 395 10.66 12.35 16.84
CA LYS A 395 11.55 11.16 16.77
C LYS A 395 13.03 11.50 17.01
N LEU A 396 13.47 12.76 16.88
CA LEU A 396 14.82 13.18 17.28
C LEU A 396 15.05 12.99 18.79
N PHE A 397 14.00 13.18 19.60
CA PHE A 397 14.08 13.09 21.06
C PHE A 397 13.86 11.67 21.58
N LEU A 398 13.45 10.71 20.75
CA LEU A 398 13.18 9.35 21.16
C LEU A 398 14.41 8.44 20.96
N ALA A 399 14.94 7.83 22.02
CA ALA A 399 16.17 7.03 21.97
C ALA A 399 16.15 5.92 20.91
N ASN A 400 15.03 5.21 20.76
CA ASN A 400 14.90 4.02 19.91
C ASN A 400 14.21 4.27 18.56
N LYS A 401 14.09 5.54 18.14
CA LYS A 401 13.48 5.93 16.86
C LYS A 401 14.46 6.77 16.07
N HIS A 402 14.19 7.01 14.80
CA HIS A 402 14.89 8.00 13.99
C HIS A 402 13.88 8.71 13.10
N PRO A 403 14.11 9.98 12.73
CA PRO A 403 13.31 10.65 11.72
C PRO A 403 13.44 9.91 10.38
N ASP A 404 12.35 9.81 9.63
CA ASP A 404 12.33 9.31 8.26
C ASP A 404 11.68 10.36 7.33
N PRO A 405 12.46 11.03 6.46
CA PRO A 405 11.94 11.99 5.49
C PRO A 405 10.91 11.39 4.51
N THR A 406 10.93 10.08 4.30
CA THR A 406 9.98 9.36 3.44
C THR A 406 8.55 9.51 3.97
N ASP A 407 8.40 9.59 5.29
CA ASP A 407 7.10 9.70 5.97
C ASP A 407 6.37 11.00 5.60
N LEU A 408 7.11 12.07 5.26
CA LEU A 408 6.53 13.32 4.75
C LEU A 408 5.80 13.10 3.42
N GLY A 409 6.42 12.35 2.50
CA GLY A 409 5.83 12.00 1.21
C GLY A 409 4.61 11.10 1.38
N ILE A 410 4.69 10.12 2.28
CA ILE A 410 3.58 9.21 2.59
C ILE A 410 2.40 10.00 3.18
N ALA A 411 2.66 10.92 4.11
CA ALA A 411 1.64 11.79 4.70
C ALA A 411 0.92 12.64 3.65
N PHE A 412 1.68 13.25 2.74
CA PHE A 412 1.12 14.01 1.62
C PHE A 412 0.19 13.16 0.76
N VAL A 413 0.66 11.98 0.32
CA VAL A 413 -0.10 11.08 -0.55
C VAL A 413 -1.36 10.58 0.16
N ALA A 414 -1.25 10.16 1.42
CA ALA A 414 -2.37 9.66 2.21
C ALA A 414 -3.52 10.69 2.29
N ALA A 415 -3.21 11.92 2.71
CA ALA A 415 -4.22 12.95 2.90
C ALA A 415 -4.78 13.49 1.57
N ALA A 416 -3.93 13.68 0.56
CA ALA A 416 -4.37 14.15 -0.75
C ALA A 416 -5.27 13.12 -1.45
N THR A 417 -4.87 11.84 -1.44
CA THR A 417 -5.65 10.77 -2.09
C THR A 417 -6.96 10.52 -1.36
N SER A 418 -6.98 10.47 -0.03
CA SER A 418 -8.23 10.29 0.73
C SER A 418 -9.21 11.44 0.49
N TYR A 419 -8.74 12.69 0.43
CA TYR A 419 -9.55 13.86 0.07
C TYR A 419 -10.16 13.74 -1.33
N VAL A 420 -9.34 13.38 -2.33
CA VAL A 420 -9.81 13.25 -3.72
C VAL A 420 -10.81 12.10 -3.86
N LEU A 421 -10.52 10.93 -3.26
CA LEU A 421 -11.38 9.76 -3.32
C LEU A 421 -12.72 10.00 -2.61
N MET A 422 -12.70 10.64 -1.43
CA MET A 422 -13.92 10.94 -0.68
C MET A 422 -14.83 11.93 -1.42
N ASN A 423 -14.27 13.00 -2.00
CA ASN A 423 -15.05 13.94 -2.83
C ASN A 423 -15.67 13.24 -4.05
N LYS A 424 -14.93 12.34 -4.72
CA LYS A 424 -15.47 11.55 -5.84
C LYS A 424 -16.60 10.61 -5.39
N ALA A 425 -16.43 9.94 -4.25
CA ALA A 425 -17.44 9.03 -3.70
C ALA A 425 -18.74 9.77 -3.31
N LEU A 426 -18.64 10.98 -2.75
CA LEU A 426 -19.81 11.80 -2.41
C LEU A 426 -20.58 12.26 -3.65
N HIS A 427 -19.86 12.69 -4.70
CA HIS A 427 -20.49 13.07 -5.96
C HIS A 427 -21.19 11.89 -6.65
N TRP A 428 -20.66 10.68 -6.51
CA TRP A 428 -21.27 9.47 -7.05
C TRP A 428 -22.67 9.21 -6.50
N GLN A 429 -22.78 9.20 -5.17
CA GLN A 429 -24.05 8.90 -4.51
C GLN A 429 -25.13 9.90 -4.92
N GLN A 430 -24.78 11.18 -5.07
CA GLN A 430 -25.72 12.23 -5.50
C GLN A 430 -26.22 12.05 -6.95
N GLN A 431 -25.38 11.54 -7.86
CA GLN A 431 -25.77 11.30 -9.26
C GLN A 431 -26.71 10.09 -9.40
N ASP A 432 -26.49 9.02 -8.63
CA ASP A 432 -27.37 7.85 -8.65
C ASP A 432 -28.78 8.17 -8.14
N THR A 433 -28.92 9.01 -7.09
CA THR A 433 -30.22 9.46 -6.58
C THR A 433 -31.05 10.23 -7.63
N LEU A 434 -30.38 11.07 -8.43
CA LEU A 434 -30.99 11.85 -9.52
C LEU A 434 -31.43 10.96 -10.70
N SER A 435 -30.64 9.93 -11.02
CA SER A 435 -30.97 9.00 -12.11
C SER A 435 -32.13 8.06 -11.75
N LEU A 436 -32.25 7.64 -10.49
CA LEU A 436 -33.34 6.81 -9.98
C LEU A 436 -34.67 7.58 -9.91
N THR A 437 -34.65 8.85 -9.49
CA THR A 437 -35.84 9.72 -9.47
C THR A 437 -36.36 10.04 -10.88
N LEU A 438 -35.48 10.13 -11.88
CA LEU A 438 -35.89 10.28 -13.28
C LEU A 438 -36.47 8.98 -13.86
N LYS A 439 -35.93 7.80 -13.51
CA LYS A 439 -36.46 6.49 -13.91
C LYS A 439 -37.78 6.10 -13.25
N GLN A 440 -38.16 6.75 -12.15
CA GLN A 440 -39.48 6.55 -11.52
C GLN A 440 -40.55 7.54 -12.03
N ARG A 441 -40.14 8.54 -12.82
CA ARG A 441 -41.04 9.53 -13.44
C ARG A 441 -41.39 9.22 -14.90
N PHE A 442 -40.82 8.15 -15.45
CA PHE A 442 -41.16 7.55 -16.74
C PHE A 442 -41.42 6.07 -16.51
#